data_AF-A0A0D7Q3X9-F1
#
_entry.id   AF-A0A0D7Q3X9-F1
#
_cell.length_a   1.000
_cell.length_b   1.000
_cell.length_c   1.000
_cell.angle_alpha   90.00
_cell.angle_beta   90.00
_cell.angle_gamma   90.00
#
_symmetry.space_group_name_H-M   'P 1'
#
loop_
_entity.id
_entity.type
_entity.pdbx_description
1 polymer ?
#
loop_
_entity_poly.entity_id
_entity_poly.type
_entity_poly.pdbx_seq_one_letter_code
_entity_poly.pdbx_strand_id
1 'polypeptide(L)'
;MGQILNFPTKKIEPVTVRSRQKHRIAIEILDGVWARRTRWIVQFEIQEVAGYGALKGFKDAAVAIGYRHRFWVVGTRPAREFVAETADLVAAGKVTIWIDGARVQPRIKRSA
;
A
#
# COMPACT_ATOMS: atom_id res chain seq x y z
N MET A 1 15.15 -18.12 -2.90
CA MET A 1 15.67 -16.81 -3.35
C MET A 1 14.59 -15.75 -3.18
N GLY A 2 14.91 -14.54 -2.71
CA GLY A 2 13.93 -13.44 -2.61
C GLY A 2 13.71 -12.78 -3.97
N GLN A 3 12.49 -12.39 -4.31
CA GLN A 3 12.23 -11.66 -5.56
C GLN A 3 12.22 -10.16 -5.28
N ILE A 4 12.86 -9.37 -6.12
CA ILE A 4 12.70 -7.92 -6.04
C ILE A 4 11.33 -7.58 -6.66
N LEU A 5 10.45 -6.90 -5.92
CA LEU A 5 9.22 -6.38 -6.48
C LEU A 5 9.57 -5.15 -7.31
N ASN A 6 9.64 -5.35 -8.63
CA ASN A 6 9.78 -4.26 -9.57
C ASN A 6 8.39 -3.67 -9.82
N PHE A 7 8.25 -2.37 -9.52
CA PHE A 7 6.99 -1.65 -9.69
C PHE A 7 6.91 -1.11 -11.12
N PRO A 8 5.85 -1.44 -11.88
CA PRO A 8 5.87 -1.39 -13.33
C PRO A 8 5.99 0.01 -13.96
N THR A 9 5.74 1.11 -13.26
CA THR A 9 5.66 2.43 -13.94
C THR A 9 5.89 3.68 -13.10
N LYS A 10 6.19 3.58 -11.80
CA LYS A 10 6.22 4.78 -10.93
C LYS A 10 7.44 4.82 -10.02
N LYS A 11 7.83 6.04 -9.64
CA LYS A 11 9.03 6.45 -8.90
C LYS A 11 9.08 5.85 -7.48
N ILE A 12 9.01 4.53 -7.34
CA ILE A 12 9.07 3.79 -6.07
C ILE A 12 10.35 2.97 -6.05
N GLU A 13 11.02 2.97 -4.90
CA GLU A 13 12.17 2.11 -4.67
C GLU A 13 11.72 0.65 -4.70
N PRO A 14 12.35 -0.20 -5.53
CA PRO A 14 12.02 -1.61 -5.55
C PRO A 14 12.19 -2.18 -4.14
N VAL A 15 11.15 -2.83 -3.64
CA VAL A 15 11.22 -3.52 -2.33
C VAL A 15 11.55 -4.98 -2.59
N THR A 16 12.59 -5.49 -1.94
CA THR A 16 12.94 -6.92 -2.01
C THR A 16 11.97 -7.72 -1.13
N VAL A 17 11.08 -8.49 -1.76
CA VAL A 17 10.08 -9.32 -1.05
C VAL A 17 10.19 -10.77 -1.50
N ARG A 18 10.34 -11.69 -0.57
CA ARG A 18 10.38 -13.12 -0.92
C ARG A 18 9.04 -13.51 -1.56
N SER A 19 9.08 -14.11 -2.75
CA SER A 19 7.86 -14.61 -3.39
C SER A 19 7.20 -15.63 -2.46
N ARG A 20 5.92 -15.40 -2.15
CA ARG A 20 5.16 -16.17 -1.16
C ARG A 20 3.73 -16.35 -1.65
N GLN A 21 3.07 -17.39 -1.13
CA GLN A 21 1.64 -17.60 -1.38
C GLN A 21 0.77 -16.49 -0.80
N LYS A 22 1.23 -15.81 0.25
CA LYS A 22 0.55 -14.68 0.88
C LYS A 22 1.54 -13.62 1.31
N HIS A 23 1.13 -12.36 1.19
CA HIS A 23 1.85 -11.20 1.68
C HIS A 23 1.01 -10.46 2.71
N ARG A 24 1.65 -10.02 3.79
CA ARG A 24 1.00 -9.17 4.78
C ARG A 24 1.17 -7.72 4.35
N ILE A 25 0.07 -7.04 4.08
CA ILE A 25 0.08 -5.62 3.77
C ILE A 25 -0.38 -4.85 5.02
N ALA A 26 0.33 -3.77 5.31
CA ALA A 26 -0.14 -2.76 6.25
C ALA A 26 -0.21 -1.41 5.55
N ILE A 27 -1.23 -0.61 5.87
CA ILE A 27 -1.44 0.70 5.28
C ILE A 27 -1.79 1.69 6.39
N GLU A 28 -1.27 2.89 6.24
CA GLU A 28 -1.61 4.04 7.06
C GLU A 28 -1.87 5.24 6.15
N ILE A 29 -2.96 5.95 6.40
CA ILE A 29 -3.31 7.16 5.64
C ILE A 29 -2.79 8.36 6.43
N LEU A 30 -1.99 9.16 5.76
CA LEU A 30 -1.33 10.35 6.29
C LEU A 30 -1.89 11.64 5.67
N ASP A 31 -2.87 11.54 4.77
CA ASP A 31 -3.48 12.69 4.10
C ASP A 31 -4.25 13.56 5.10
N GLY A 32 -3.63 14.65 5.56
CA GLY A 32 -4.23 15.58 6.52
C GLY A 32 -5.32 16.50 5.93
N VAL A 33 -5.49 16.54 4.59
CA VAL A 33 -6.44 17.44 3.94
C VAL A 33 -7.68 16.69 3.49
N TRP A 34 -7.50 15.53 2.86
CA TRP A 34 -8.58 14.74 2.26
C TRP A 34 -8.57 13.27 2.72
N ALA A 35 -8.29 13.03 4.01
CA ALA A 35 -8.18 11.69 4.62
C ALA A 35 -9.30 10.73 4.18
N ARG A 36 -10.56 11.19 4.24
CA ARG A 36 -11.73 10.39 3.85
C ARG A 36 -11.68 9.98 2.38
N ARG A 37 -11.39 10.92 1.48
CA ARG A 37 -11.31 10.65 0.04
C ARG A 37 -10.16 9.70 -0.28
N THR A 38 -8.99 9.93 0.31
CA THR A 38 -7.82 9.06 0.16
C THR A 38 -8.11 7.66 0.67
N ARG A 39 -8.87 7.52 1.77
CA ARG A 39 -9.35 6.22 2.24
C ARG A 39 -10.28 5.54 1.25
N TRP A 40 -11.24 6.24 0.64
CA TRP A 40 -12.11 5.66 -0.38
C TRP A 40 -11.32 5.12 -1.56
N ILE A 41 -10.32 5.86 -2.04
CA ILE A 41 -9.44 5.40 -3.13
C ILE A 41 -8.70 4.12 -2.71
N VAL A 42 -8.03 4.14 -1.56
CA VAL A 42 -7.30 2.97 -1.05
C VAL A 42 -8.23 1.77 -0.78
N GLN A 43 -9.48 2.01 -0.36
CA GLN A 43 -10.46 0.96 -0.13
C GLN A 43 -10.71 0.15 -1.40
N PHE A 44 -10.90 0.84 -2.53
CA PHE A 44 -11.12 0.20 -3.82
C PHE A 44 -9.95 -0.72 -4.16
N GLU A 45 -8.72 -0.21 -4.03
CA GLU A 45 -7.51 -1.01 -4.29
C GLU A 45 -7.38 -2.23 -3.39
N ILE A 46 -7.75 -2.12 -2.10
CA ILE A 46 -7.75 -3.28 -1.18
C ILE A 46 -8.79 -4.31 -1.63
N GLN A 47 -9.99 -3.88 -2.06
CA GLN A 47 -11.04 -4.78 -2.50
C GLN A 47 -10.64 -5.56 -3.75
N GLU A 48 -9.99 -4.90 -4.71
CA GLU A 48 -9.51 -5.53 -5.95
C GLU A 48 -8.51 -6.66 -5.66
N VAL A 49 -7.54 -6.44 -4.75
CA VAL A 49 -6.45 -7.40 -4.54
C VAL A 49 -6.68 -8.41 -3.41
N ALA A 50 -7.61 -8.14 -2.49
CA ALA A 50 -7.84 -8.95 -1.30
C ALA A 50 -9.30 -9.20 -0.95
N GLY A 51 -10.24 -8.66 -1.74
CA GLY A 51 -11.68 -8.85 -1.56
C GLY A 51 -12.27 -8.06 -0.38
N TYR A 52 -13.60 -8.11 -0.26
CA TYR A 52 -14.37 -7.37 0.76
C TYR A 52 -13.97 -7.69 2.21
N GLY A 53 -13.58 -8.93 2.49
CA GLY A 53 -13.16 -9.35 3.83
C GLY A 53 -11.92 -8.59 4.35
N ALA A 54 -11.05 -8.14 3.44
CA ALA A 54 -9.86 -7.38 3.78
C ALA A 54 -10.14 -5.96 4.26
N LEU A 55 -11.37 -5.44 4.07
CA LEU A 55 -11.77 -4.13 4.56
C LEU A 55 -12.21 -4.10 6.02
N LYS A 56 -12.26 -5.25 6.69
CA LYS A 56 -12.74 -5.32 8.08
C LYS A 56 -11.90 -4.39 8.97
N GLY A 57 -12.54 -3.34 9.50
CA GLY A 57 -11.90 -2.32 10.33
C GLY A 57 -11.37 -1.09 9.59
N PHE A 58 -11.41 -1.06 8.25
CA PHE A 58 -10.94 0.06 7.44
C PHE A 58 -12.00 1.16 7.28
N LYS A 59 -12.31 1.84 8.39
CA LYS A 59 -13.36 2.86 8.49
C LYS A 59 -12.77 4.27 8.63
N ASP A 60 -13.55 5.29 8.26
CA ASP A 60 -13.17 6.70 8.39
C ASP A 60 -12.69 7.05 9.81
N ALA A 61 -13.41 6.58 10.85
CA ALA A 61 -13.03 6.80 12.24
C ALA A 61 -11.68 6.18 12.64
N ALA A 62 -11.35 5.01 12.09
CA ALA A 62 -10.07 4.36 12.36
C ALA A 62 -8.92 5.16 11.70
N VAL A 63 -9.12 5.59 10.47
CA VAL A 63 -8.15 6.43 9.75
C VAL A 63 -7.91 7.75 10.47
N ALA A 64 -8.95 8.40 10.99
CA ALA A 64 -8.85 9.66 11.69
C ALA A 64 -7.94 9.62 12.94
N ILE A 65 -7.80 8.44 13.57
CA ILE A 65 -6.91 8.23 14.73
C ILE A 65 -5.54 7.66 14.34
N GLY A 66 -5.18 7.64 13.04
CA GLY A 66 -3.90 7.10 12.57
C GLY A 66 -3.81 5.57 12.61
N TYR A 67 -4.95 4.87 12.55
CA TYR A 67 -4.96 3.41 12.59
C TYR A 67 -4.21 2.82 11.39
N ARG A 68 -3.27 1.92 11.68
CA ARG A 68 -2.61 1.11 10.65
C ARG A 68 -3.46 -0.11 10.31
N HIS A 69 -4.13 -0.03 9.16
CA HIS A 69 -4.92 -1.13 8.61
C HIS A 69 -4.03 -2.27 8.14
N ARG A 70 -4.44 -3.53 8.37
CA ARG A 70 -3.66 -4.72 8.03
C ARG A 70 -4.53 -5.76 7.37
N PHE A 71 -4.04 -6.37 6.31
CA PHE A 71 -4.72 -7.44 5.58
C PHE A 71 -3.70 -8.33 4.86
N TRP A 72 -4.21 -9.42 4.29
CA TRP A 72 -3.41 -10.38 3.54
C TRP A 72 -3.79 -10.32 2.07
N VAL A 73 -2.78 -10.36 1.20
CA VAL A 73 -2.94 -10.50 -0.25
C VAL A 73 -2.42 -11.86 -0.67
N VAL A 74 -3.17 -12.58 -1.50
CA VAL A 74 -2.78 -13.89 -2.01
C VAL A 74 -1.93 -13.70 -3.27
N GLY A 75 -0.67 -14.15 -3.20
CA GLY A 75 0.27 -14.11 -4.31
C GLY A 75 1.02 -12.78 -4.48
N THR A 76 2.19 -12.90 -5.09
CA THR A 76 3.11 -11.78 -5.33
C THR A 76 2.58 -10.80 -6.38
N ARG A 77 1.83 -11.27 -7.38
CA ARG A 77 1.34 -10.44 -8.48
C ARG A 77 0.29 -9.41 -8.01
N PRO A 78 -0.79 -9.79 -7.31
CA PRO A 78 -1.76 -8.81 -6.80
C PRO A 78 -1.14 -7.83 -5.81
N ALA A 79 -0.14 -8.25 -5.03
CA ALA A 79 0.60 -7.35 -4.15
C ALA A 79 1.41 -6.29 -4.93
N ARG A 80 1.94 -6.62 -6.12
CA ARG A 80 2.60 -5.65 -7.00
C ARG A 80 1.61 -4.69 -7.64
N GLU A 81 0.47 -5.20 -8.12
CA GLU A 81 -0.61 -4.40 -8.70
C GLU A 81 -1.12 -3.38 -7.68
N PHE A 82 -1.39 -3.81 -6.45
CA PHE A 82 -1.79 -2.93 -5.34
C PHE A 82 -0.83 -1.74 -5.14
N VAL A 83 0.49 -1.99 -5.11
CA VAL A 83 1.46 -0.90 -4.94
C VAL A 83 1.54 -0.01 -6.17
N ALA A 84 1.41 -0.57 -7.37
CA ALA A 84 1.45 0.20 -8.61
C ALA A 84 0.30 1.22 -8.67
N GLU A 85 -0.92 0.80 -8.30
CA GLU A 85 -2.11 1.65 -8.29
C GLU A 85 -2.07 2.70 -7.18
N THR A 86 -1.54 2.33 -6.00
CA THR A 86 -1.40 3.26 -4.87
C THR A 86 -0.13 4.12 -4.92
N ALA A 87 0.70 3.96 -5.94
CA ALA A 87 2.04 4.55 -5.97
C ALA A 87 2.06 6.08 -5.91
N ASP A 88 1.10 6.75 -6.54
CA ASP A 88 1.03 8.21 -6.53
C ASP A 88 0.66 8.74 -5.14
N LEU A 89 -0.17 8.01 -4.41
CA LEU A 89 -0.51 8.35 -3.03
C LEU A 89 0.69 8.20 -2.09
N VAL A 90 1.50 7.17 -2.32
CA VAL A 90 2.76 6.97 -1.59
C VAL A 90 3.77 8.07 -1.94
N ALA A 91 3.94 8.39 -3.22
CA ALA A 91 4.85 9.44 -3.68
C ALA A 91 4.45 10.83 -3.18
N ALA A 92 3.15 11.10 -3.08
CA ALA A 92 2.60 12.34 -2.51
C ALA A 92 2.65 12.37 -0.97
N GLY A 93 3.15 11.33 -0.30
CA GLY A 93 3.20 11.24 1.16
C GLY A 93 1.82 11.09 1.83
N LYS A 94 0.78 10.79 1.06
CA LYS A 94 -0.61 10.66 1.55
C LYS A 94 -0.89 9.29 2.17
N VAL A 95 -0.11 8.29 1.82
CA VAL A 95 -0.25 6.91 2.28
C VAL A 95 1.12 6.32 2.55
N THR A 96 1.26 5.57 3.64
CA THR A 96 2.40 4.68 3.85
C THR A 96 1.96 3.22 3.75
N ILE A 97 2.73 2.42 3.02
CA ILE A 97 2.48 1.00 2.80
C ILE A 97 3.66 0.18 3.29
N TRP A 98 3.38 -0.96 3.92
CA TRP A 98 4.37 -1.98 4.25
C TRP A 98 3.95 -3.31 3.64
N ILE A 99 4.92 -4.03 3.06
CA ILE A 99 4.75 -5.40 2.57
C ILE A 99 5.68 -6.30 3.37
N ASP A 100 5.14 -7.29 4.06
CA ASP A 100 5.87 -8.22 4.91
C ASP A 100 6.80 -7.52 5.92
N GLY A 101 6.42 -6.31 6.35
CA GLY A 101 7.19 -5.47 7.27
C GLY A 101 8.17 -4.50 6.60
N ALA A 102 8.46 -4.67 5.30
CA ALA A 102 9.29 -3.73 4.55
C ALA A 102 8.45 -2.53 4.08
N ARG A 103 8.91 -1.32 4.38
CA ARG A 103 8.23 -0.08 3.98
C ARG A 103 8.43 0.18 2.48
N VAL A 104 7.35 0.45 1.77
CA VAL A 104 7.41 0.93 0.39
C VAL A 104 7.76 2.41 0.41
N GLN A 105 8.79 2.81 -0.33
CA GLN A 105 9.27 4.19 -0.37
C GLN A 105 9.32 4.73 -1.80
N PRO A 106 9.00 6.01 -2.03
CA PRO A 106 9.21 6.62 -3.32
C PRO A 106 10.72 6.84 -3.57
N ARG A 107 11.19 6.49 -4.78
CA ARG A 107 12.55 6.71 -5.30
C ARG A 107 12.82 8.16 -5.68
N ILE A 108 12.13 9.13 -5.06
CA ILE A 108 12.35 10.53 -5.39
C ILE A 108 13.77 10.86 -4.92
N LYS A 109 14.74 10.90 -5.85
CA LYS A 109 15.89 11.78 -5.71
C LYS A 109 15.31 13.16 -5.49
N ARG A 110 15.43 13.71 -4.28
CA ARG A 110 15.33 15.16 -4.11
C ARG A 110 16.34 15.74 -5.11
N SER A 111 15.87 16.33 -6.21
CA SER A 111 16.69 17.34 -6.85
C SER A 111 16.81 18.45 -5.81
N ALA A 112 18.04 18.66 -5.35
CA ALA A 112 18.44 19.87 -4.66
C ALA A 112 18.30 21.07 -5.62
#